data_AF-A0A929X7T7-F1
#
_entry.id   AF-A0A929X7T7-F1
#
_cell.length_a   1.000
_cell.length_b   1.000
_cell.length_c   1.000
_cell.angle_alpha   90.00
_cell.angle_beta   90.00
_cell.angle_gamma   90.00
#
_symmetry.space_group_name_H-M   'P 1'
#
loop_
_entity.id
_entity.type
_entity.pdbx_description
1 polymer ?
#
loop_
_entity_poly.entity_id
_entity_poly.type
_entity_poly.pdbx_seq_one_letter_code
_entity_poly.pdbx_strand_id
1 'polypeptide(L)'
;MKKTISFLLVVIMCLSLAPIMAFAKDVPAGKTPESQPNNPVYGSSVQVTILLNGKTVIFDQAPIIKNGRTLVPMRAVFEAMGAKVEWDVNTQTITATRGTRKVIAQIGSTTLTKANLAGGFSWQSKSFAIDVAPQIVNNRTLVPLRAVAESFDAQVQWDGATQTVTITDANATK
;
A
#
# COMPACT_ATOMS: atom_id res chain seq x y z
N MET A 1 23.75 19.18 -72.05
CA MET A 1 22.73 18.10 -71.97
C MET A 1 21.92 18.33 -70.69
N LYS A 2 20.63 18.61 -70.60
CA LYS A 2 19.48 18.66 -71.52
C LYS A 2 18.45 19.66 -70.92
N LYS A 3 18.02 20.62 -71.73
CA LYS A 3 16.67 21.19 -71.92
C LYS A 3 15.91 21.89 -70.77
N THR A 4 15.75 23.19 -70.99
CA THR A 4 14.76 24.18 -70.51
C THR A 4 13.29 23.74 -70.62
N ILE A 5 12.40 24.32 -69.80
CA ILE A 5 11.11 24.92 -70.22
C ILE A 5 10.64 25.92 -69.15
N SER A 6 10.40 27.14 -69.64
CA SER A 6 9.75 28.28 -68.98
C SER A 6 8.26 28.23 -69.35
N PHE A 7 7.35 28.56 -68.43
CA PHE A 7 6.10 29.23 -68.82
C PHE A 7 5.56 30.09 -67.67
N LEU A 8 5.61 31.39 -67.93
CA LEU A 8 5.00 32.50 -67.21
C LEU A 8 3.52 32.56 -67.59
N LEU A 9 2.60 32.67 -66.61
CA LEU A 9 1.37 33.46 -66.81
C LEU A 9 0.84 33.99 -65.47
N VAL A 10 0.81 35.31 -65.41
CA VAL A 10 0.19 36.19 -64.40
C VAL A 10 -1.30 36.35 -64.74
N VAL A 11 -2.16 36.55 -63.73
CA VAL A 11 -3.39 37.40 -63.71
C VAL A 11 -4.17 36.99 -62.43
N ILE A 12 -4.13 37.75 -61.33
CA ILE A 12 -4.87 38.99 -61.02
C ILE A 12 -6.32 38.71 -60.55
N MET A 13 -6.51 38.93 -59.24
CA MET A 13 -7.60 39.67 -58.57
C MET A 13 -9.05 39.20 -58.74
N CYS A 14 -9.64 38.72 -57.63
CA CYS A 14 -10.94 39.26 -57.21
C CYS A 14 -11.14 39.19 -55.69
N LEU A 15 -11.18 40.38 -55.11
CA LEU A 15 -11.75 40.72 -53.81
C LEU A 15 -13.21 40.27 -53.77
N SER A 16 -13.63 39.56 -52.72
CA SER A 16 -14.92 39.87 -52.09
C SER A 16 -14.95 39.35 -50.66
N LEU A 17 -14.92 40.32 -49.75
CA LEU A 17 -15.25 40.19 -48.35
C LEU A 17 -16.77 40.07 -48.25
N ALA A 18 -17.27 39.00 -47.63
CA ALA A 18 -18.62 38.96 -47.10
C ALA A 18 -18.54 38.72 -45.59
N PRO A 19 -18.98 39.66 -44.74
CA PRO A 19 -19.06 39.44 -43.31
C PRO A 19 -20.28 38.55 -43.03
N ILE A 20 -20.05 37.34 -42.52
CA ILE A 20 -21.14 36.54 -41.96
C ILE A 20 -21.38 37.03 -40.53
N MET A 21 -22.24 38.04 -40.40
CA MET A 21 -23.04 38.20 -39.19
C MET A 21 -24.34 37.43 -39.42
N ALA A 22 -24.48 36.27 -38.76
CA ALA A 22 -25.76 35.60 -38.62
C ALA A 22 -25.88 35.07 -37.20
N PHE A 23 -26.91 35.60 -36.53
CA PHE A 23 -27.35 35.32 -35.16
C PHE A 23 -27.45 33.83 -34.85
N ALA A 24 -26.70 33.37 -33.84
CA ALA A 24 -27.07 32.20 -33.06
C ALA A 24 -27.93 32.66 -31.88
N LYS A 25 -29.24 32.65 -32.14
CA LYS A 25 -30.35 32.38 -31.21
C LYS A 25 -29.93 31.72 -29.88
N ASP A 26 -30.37 32.34 -28.80
CA ASP A 26 -30.54 31.86 -27.42
C ASP A 26 -30.13 30.41 -27.13
N VAL A 27 -29.20 30.24 -26.18
CA VAL A 27 -28.95 28.97 -25.49
C VAL A 27 -29.97 28.84 -24.35
N PRO A 28 -31.01 27.99 -24.46
CA PRO A 28 -31.78 27.62 -23.28
C PRO A 28 -30.95 26.70 -22.40
N ALA A 29 -30.91 27.03 -21.12
CA ALA A 29 -30.29 26.22 -20.08
C ALA A 29 -30.92 24.82 -20.02
N GLY A 30 -30.12 23.81 -20.37
CA GLY A 30 -30.51 22.40 -20.27
C GLY A 30 -29.27 21.53 -20.37
N LYS A 31 -28.55 21.36 -19.26
CA LYS A 31 -27.40 20.47 -19.16
C LYS A 31 -27.87 19.03 -19.40
N THR A 32 -27.48 18.45 -20.53
CA THR A 32 -27.39 17.00 -20.66
C THR A 32 -25.92 16.68 -20.93
N PRO A 33 -25.15 16.16 -19.95
CA PRO A 33 -23.81 15.68 -20.23
C PRO A 33 -23.92 14.41 -21.06
N GLU A 34 -23.55 14.55 -22.32
CA GLU A 34 -23.19 13.49 -23.24
C GLU A 34 -22.24 12.49 -22.57
N SER A 35 -22.64 11.22 -22.51
CA SER A 35 -21.86 10.14 -21.90
C SER A 35 -20.64 9.81 -22.76
N GLN A 36 -19.49 10.40 -22.43
CA GLN A 36 -18.22 10.05 -23.06
C GLN A 36 -17.73 8.65 -22.62
N PRO A 37 -17.28 7.78 -23.54
CA PRO A 37 -16.92 6.40 -23.23
C PRO A 37 -15.42 6.26 -22.99
N ASN A 38 -14.96 6.34 -21.73
CA ASN A 38 -13.69 5.76 -21.21
C ASN A 38 -13.14 6.55 -20.01
N ASN A 39 -13.48 6.11 -18.80
CA ASN A 39 -12.62 6.37 -17.64
C ASN A 39 -12.20 5.00 -17.09
N PRO A 40 -10.90 4.67 -16.99
CA PRO A 40 -10.50 3.50 -16.25
C PRO A 40 -10.99 3.68 -14.81
N VAL A 41 -11.84 2.77 -14.36
CA VAL A 41 -12.31 2.71 -12.97
C VAL A 41 -11.07 2.53 -12.09
N TYR A 42 -10.71 3.57 -11.34
CA TYR A 42 -9.62 3.49 -10.38
C TYR A 42 -10.01 2.53 -9.24
N GLY A 43 -9.49 1.31 -9.36
CA GLY A 43 -9.02 0.44 -8.28
C GLY A 43 -10.03 0.04 -7.21
N SER A 44 -10.56 -1.18 -7.30
CA SER A 44 -11.03 -1.92 -6.13
C SER A 44 -9.92 -1.90 -5.07
N SER A 45 -10.11 -1.18 -3.97
CA SER A 45 -9.23 -1.28 -2.82
C SER A 45 -9.40 -2.68 -2.23
N VAL A 46 -8.41 -3.54 -2.48
CA VAL A 46 -8.29 -4.84 -1.83
C VAL A 46 -8.19 -4.58 -0.32
N GLN A 47 -9.30 -4.78 0.39
CA GLN A 47 -9.36 -4.61 1.84
C GLN A 47 -8.98 -5.93 2.49
N VAL A 48 -7.78 -5.98 3.07
CA VAL A 48 -7.32 -7.17 3.79
C VAL A 48 -7.92 -7.19 5.19
N THR A 49 -8.63 -8.27 5.51
CA THR A 49 -9.18 -8.51 6.85
C THR A 49 -8.20 -9.33 7.67
N ILE A 50 -7.98 -8.94 8.94
CA ILE A 50 -7.11 -9.69 9.86
C ILE A 50 -7.94 -10.20 11.03
N LEU A 51 -7.92 -11.51 11.24
CA LEU A 51 -8.52 -12.18 12.39
C LEU A 51 -7.42 -12.68 13.32
N LEU A 52 -7.47 -12.32 14.60
CA LEU A 52 -6.63 -12.88 15.65
C LEU A 52 -7.49 -13.72 16.58
N ASN A 53 -7.25 -15.03 16.62
CA ASN A 53 -8.04 -15.98 17.43
C ASN A 53 -9.56 -15.82 17.22
N GLY A 54 -9.97 -15.60 15.97
CA GLY A 54 -11.37 -15.42 15.56
C GLY A 54 -11.93 -14.01 15.78
N LYS A 55 -11.17 -13.08 16.36
CA LYS A 55 -11.58 -11.67 16.55
C LYS A 55 -10.99 -10.79 15.45
N THR A 56 -11.80 -9.92 14.85
CA THR A 56 -11.31 -8.94 13.87
C THR A 56 -10.42 -7.90 14.55
N VAL A 57 -9.23 -7.68 13.98
CA VAL A 57 -8.33 -6.61 14.40
C VAL A 57 -8.65 -5.36 13.57
N ILE A 58 -8.94 -4.26 14.26
CA ILE A 58 -9.23 -2.97 13.63
C ILE A 58 -7.95 -2.15 13.54
N PHE A 59 -7.77 -1.47 12.40
CA PHE A 59 -6.60 -0.65 12.15
C PHE A 59 -7.02 0.77 11.79
N ASP A 60 -6.29 1.75 12.30
CA ASP A 60 -6.39 3.14 11.88
C ASP A 60 -5.67 3.40 10.54
N GLN A 61 -4.64 2.60 10.25
CA GLN A 61 -4.02 2.47 8.94
C GLN A 61 -4.32 1.07 8.39
N ALA A 62 -5.07 1.00 7.29
CA ALA A 62 -5.38 -0.29 6.66
C ALA A 62 -4.11 -1.09 6.31
N PRO A 63 -4.14 -2.43 6.45
CA PRO A 63 -3.07 -3.27 5.91
C PRO A 63 -2.88 -3.04 4.41
N ILE A 64 -1.66 -3.19 3.93
CA ILE A 64 -1.33 -3.05 2.51
C ILE A 64 -0.64 -4.32 2.00
N ILE A 65 -0.77 -4.60 0.72
CA ILE A 65 -0.01 -5.66 0.05
C ILE A 65 1.14 -5.02 -0.73
N LYS A 66 2.37 -5.42 -0.44
CA LYS A 66 3.56 -5.00 -1.18
C LYS A 66 4.41 -6.23 -1.50
N ASN A 67 4.80 -6.40 -2.76
CA ASN A 67 5.62 -7.54 -3.21
C ASN A 67 5.05 -8.90 -2.76
N GLY A 68 3.73 -9.08 -2.81
CA GLY A 68 3.08 -10.33 -2.37
C GLY A 68 3.16 -10.61 -0.87
N ARG A 69 3.41 -9.58 -0.05
CA ARG A 69 3.38 -9.65 1.42
C ARG A 69 2.38 -8.65 1.98
N THR A 70 1.56 -9.12 2.90
CA THR A 70 0.67 -8.27 3.69
C THR A 70 1.48 -7.58 4.78
N LEU A 71 1.53 -6.26 4.73
CA LEU A 71 2.06 -5.43 5.78
C LEU A 71 0.93 -4.87 6.63
N VAL A 72 1.13 -4.90 7.94
CA VAL A 72 0.15 -4.48 8.94
C VAL A 72 0.77 -3.44 9.88
N PRO A 73 -0.03 -2.51 10.44
CA PRO A 73 0.42 -1.65 11.51
C PRO A 73 0.92 -2.49 12.68
N MET A 74 2.19 -2.31 13.01
CA MET A 74 2.92 -3.13 13.95
C MET A 74 2.23 -3.16 15.31
N ARG A 75 1.94 -1.97 15.86
CA ARG A 75 1.38 -1.81 17.21
C ARG A 75 0.07 -2.57 17.40
N ALA A 76 -0.87 -2.40 16.47
CA ALA A 76 -2.20 -3.01 16.58
C ALA A 76 -2.15 -4.54 16.68
N VAL A 77 -1.32 -5.20 15.85
CA VAL A 77 -1.20 -6.67 15.88
C VAL A 77 -0.48 -7.14 17.14
N PHE A 78 0.63 -6.50 17.52
CA PHE A 78 1.41 -6.92 18.68
C PHE A 78 0.66 -6.70 19.99
N GLU A 79 -0.03 -5.57 20.15
CA GLU A 79 -0.85 -5.31 21.34
C GLU A 79 -2.04 -6.26 21.41
N ALA A 80 -2.70 -6.56 20.29
CA ALA A 80 -3.76 -7.56 20.25
C ALA A 80 -3.26 -8.97 20.62
N MET A 81 -1.99 -9.26 20.35
CA MET A 81 -1.30 -10.48 20.79
C MET A 81 -0.75 -10.40 22.24
N GLY A 82 -1.00 -9.30 22.97
CA GLY A 82 -0.53 -9.11 24.35
C GLY A 82 0.95 -8.77 24.49
N ALA A 83 1.60 -8.29 23.42
CA ALA A 83 2.97 -7.81 23.46
C ALA A 83 3.04 -6.29 23.72
N LYS A 84 4.04 -5.87 24.51
CA LYS A 84 4.40 -4.46 24.68
C LYS A 84 5.26 -4.03 23.50
N VAL A 85 4.94 -2.91 22.87
CA VAL A 85 5.69 -2.35 21.73
C VAL A 85 6.41 -1.07 22.12
N GLU A 86 7.71 -1.02 21.87
CA GLU A 86 8.58 0.13 22.07
C GLU A 86 9.18 0.57 20.74
N TRP A 87 9.32 1.89 20.58
CA TRP A 87 9.89 2.51 19.40
C TRP A 87 11.08 3.37 19.80
N ASP A 88 12.23 3.10 19.21
CA ASP A 88 13.41 3.93 19.30
C ASP A 88 13.49 4.83 18.04
N VAL A 89 13.29 6.13 18.26
CA VAL A 89 13.30 7.14 17.20
C VAL A 89 14.68 7.30 16.57
N ASN A 90 15.75 7.16 17.35
CA ASN A 90 17.11 7.42 16.89
C ASN A 90 17.58 6.33 15.93
N THR A 91 17.28 5.08 16.26
CA THR A 91 17.67 3.92 15.46
C THR A 91 16.59 3.46 14.49
N GLN A 92 15.40 4.05 14.57
CA GLN A 92 14.19 3.62 13.85
C GLN A 92 13.88 2.13 14.08
N THR A 93 14.06 1.71 15.33
CA THR A 93 13.92 0.31 15.75
C THR A 93 12.63 0.12 16.53
N ILE A 94 11.89 -0.91 16.17
CA ILE A 94 10.74 -1.38 16.91
C ILE A 94 11.15 -2.62 17.71
N THR A 95 10.82 -2.62 19.00
CA THR A 95 10.97 -3.76 19.89
C THR A 95 9.61 -4.17 20.43
N ALA A 96 9.15 -5.38 20.09
CA ALA A 96 7.96 -5.98 20.68
C ALA A 96 8.36 -7.06 21.69
N THR A 97 7.86 -7.00 22.93
CA THR A 97 8.18 -7.95 24.00
C THR A 97 6.91 -8.57 24.56
N ARG A 98 6.90 -9.91 24.69
CA ARG A 98 5.83 -10.69 25.33
C ARG A 98 6.42 -11.79 26.18
N GLY A 99 6.27 -11.70 27.49
CA GLY A 99 6.88 -12.63 28.44
C GLY A 99 8.39 -12.73 28.21
N THR A 100 8.87 -13.93 27.89
CA THR A 100 10.29 -14.21 27.62
C THR A 100 10.67 -14.05 26.14
N ARG A 101 9.75 -13.62 25.27
CA ARG A 101 9.99 -13.45 23.83
C ARG A 101 10.12 -11.99 23.48
N LYS A 102 11.05 -11.68 22.58
CA LYS A 102 11.29 -10.34 22.04
C LYS A 102 11.47 -10.42 20.53
N VAL A 103 10.95 -9.42 19.82
CA VAL A 103 11.06 -9.25 18.38
C VAL A 103 11.58 -7.86 18.11
N ILE A 104 12.64 -7.75 17.32
CA ILE A 104 13.30 -6.50 16.99
C ILE A 104 13.32 -6.38 15.47
N ALA A 105 12.80 -5.27 14.97
CA ALA A 105 12.78 -4.96 13.56
C ALA A 105 13.19 -3.49 13.37
N GLN A 106 13.95 -3.20 12.33
CA GLN A 106 14.39 -1.84 12.01
C GLN A 106 13.77 -1.40 10.69
N ILE A 107 13.36 -0.13 10.59
CA ILE A 107 12.86 0.42 9.32
C ILE A 107 13.93 0.26 8.23
N GLY A 108 13.50 -0.18 7.04
CA GLY A 108 14.38 -0.38 5.89
C GLY A 108 15.27 -1.63 5.94
N SER A 109 15.36 -2.31 7.09
CA SER A 109 16.12 -3.55 7.21
C SER A 109 15.30 -4.78 6.82
N THR A 110 15.86 -5.66 6.00
CA THR A 110 15.32 -6.98 5.70
C THR A 110 15.79 -8.05 6.69
N THR A 111 16.37 -7.64 7.81
CA THR A 111 16.76 -8.54 8.91
C THR A 111 15.85 -8.30 10.11
N LEU A 112 15.21 -9.37 10.57
CA LEU A 112 14.40 -9.37 11.78
C LEU A 112 15.08 -10.26 12.84
N THR A 113 15.09 -9.79 14.09
CA THR A 113 15.69 -10.52 15.21
C THR A 113 14.63 -11.00 16.18
N LYS A 114 14.56 -12.31 16.39
CA LYS A 114 13.81 -12.94 17.47
C LYS A 114 14.77 -13.21 18.62
N ALA A 115 14.36 -12.90 19.84
CA ALA A 115 15.11 -13.22 21.03
C ALA A 115 14.25 -13.93 22.08
N ASN A 116 14.86 -14.83 22.84
CA ASN A 116 14.26 -15.49 23.99
C ASN A 116 15.11 -15.27 25.24
N LEU A 117 14.46 -15.10 26.38
CA LEU A 117 15.12 -15.06 27.67
C LEU A 117 15.39 -16.50 28.14
N ALA A 118 16.66 -16.90 28.16
CA ALA A 118 17.13 -18.19 28.64
C ALA A 118 17.51 -18.10 30.12
N GLY A 119 17.02 -19.07 30.91
CA GLY A 119 17.29 -19.14 32.35
C GLY A 119 16.78 -17.96 33.17
N GLY A 120 15.99 -17.04 32.59
CA GLY A 120 15.49 -15.84 33.27
C GLY A 120 16.46 -14.65 33.30
N PHE A 121 17.68 -14.79 32.79
CA PHE A 121 18.73 -13.75 32.93
C PHE A 121 19.44 -13.38 31.62
N SER A 122 19.47 -14.28 30.63
CA SER A 122 20.27 -14.08 29.42
C SER A 122 19.39 -14.08 28.16
N TRP A 123 19.47 -13.01 27.36
CA TRP A 123 18.81 -12.98 26.06
C TRP A 123 19.63 -13.74 25.03
N GLN A 124 19.01 -14.71 24.38
CA GLN A 124 19.55 -15.37 23.19
C GLN A 124 18.80 -14.84 21.98
N SER A 125 19.53 -14.31 21.00
CA SER A 125 18.97 -13.76 19.77
C SER A 125 19.28 -14.65 18.57
N LYS A 126 18.35 -14.67 17.62
CA LYS A 126 18.49 -15.26 16.30
C LYS A 126 17.91 -14.29 15.29
N SER A 127 18.71 -13.95 14.28
CA SER A 127 18.27 -13.12 13.17
C SER A 127 17.92 -13.96 11.95
N PHE A 128 16.93 -13.51 11.19
CA PHE A 128 16.51 -14.14 9.93
C PHE A 128 16.07 -13.08 8.92
N ALA A 129 16.14 -13.43 7.65
CA ALA A 129 15.75 -12.55 6.56
C ALA A 129 14.22 -12.49 6.41
N ILE A 130 13.72 -11.32 6.04
CA ILE A 130 12.33 -11.07 5.65
C ILE A 130 12.28 -10.47 4.25
N ASP A 131 11.29 -10.85 3.45
CA ASP A 131 11.23 -10.48 2.03
C ASP A 131 10.94 -8.99 1.80
N VAL A 132 10.29 -8.34 2.77
CA VAL A 132 9.93 -6.92 2.69
C VAL A 132 10.30 -6.26 4.00
N ALA A 133 11.10 -5.19 3.92
CA ALA A 133 11.50 -4.44 5.10
C ALA A 133 10.30 -3.72 5.76
N PRO A 134 10.36 -3.50 7.09
CA PRO A 134 9.46 -2.58 7.78
C PRO A 134 9.53 -1.19 7.17
N GLN A 135 8.39 -0.50 7.07
CA GLN A 135 8.31 0.82 6.46
C GLN A 135 7.30 1.70 7.18
N ILE A 136 7.45 3.01 7.07
CA ILE A 136 6.50 3.97 7.63
C ILE A 136 5.53 4.39 6.52
N VAL A 137 4.23 4.23 6.77
CA VAL A 137 3.14 4.70 5.89
C VAL A 137 2.16 5.47 6.76
N ASN A 138 1.83 6.70 6.36
CA ASN A 138 0.88 7.56 7.10
C ASN A 138 1.18 7.62 8.62
N ASN A 139 2.45 7.78 8.97
CA ASN A 139 2.90 7.84 10.37
C ASN A 139 2.62 6.57 11.19
N ARG A 140 2.50 5.42 10.51
CA ARG A 140 2.39 4.08 11.10
C ARG A 140 3.49 3.20 10.60
N THR A 141 4.11 2.46 11.51
CA THR A 141 5.11 1.46 11.15
C THR A 141 4.42 0.18 10.72
N LEU A 142 4.66 -0.20 9.47
CA LEU A 142 4.11 -1.37 8.82
C LEU A 142 5.17 -2.46 8.71
N VAL A 143 4.78 -3.68 9.08
CA VAL A 143 5.68 -4.84 9.14
C VAL A 143 5.04 -6.05 8.45
N PRO A 144 5.83 -6.96 7.85
CA PRO A 144 5.29 -8.19 7.28
C PRO A 144 4.61 -9.03 8.35
N LEU A 145 3.30 -9.25 8.18
CA LEU A 145 2.47 -9.86 9.20
C LEU A 145 2.94 -11.27 9.58
N ARG A 146 3.35 -12.08 8.60
CA ARG A 146 3.81 -13.45 8.83
C ARG A 146 5.06 -13.49 9.70
N ALA A 147 6.07 -12.69 9.36
CA ALA A 147 7.32 -12.65 10.11
C ALA A 147 7.09 -12.24 11.58
N VAL A 148 6.15 -11.34 11.80
CA VAL A 148 5.70 -10.90 13.12
C VAL A 148 5.04 -12.02 13.91
N ALA A 149 4.02 -12.66 13.35
CA ALA A 149 3.25 -13.69 14.03
C ALA A 149 4.11 -14.92 14.37
N GLU A 150 4.91 -15.40 13.42
CA GLU A 150 5.80 -16.55 13.62
C GLU A 150 6.90 -16.29 14.65
N SER A 151 7.32 -15.03 14.80
CA SER A 151 8.27 -14.66 15.85
C SER A 151 7.72 -14.90 17.26
N PHE A 152 6.41 -14.88 17.40
CA PHE A 152 5.70 -15.18 18.64
C PHE A 152 5.09 -16.59 18.67
N ASP A 153 5.55 -17.47 17.78
CA ASP A 153 5.12 -18.87 17.62
C ASP A 153 3.63 -19.02 17.22
N ALA A 154 3.03 -17.96 16.68
CA ALA A 154 1.66 -17.99 16.15
C ALA A 154 1.61 -18.54 14.72
N GLN A 155 0.48 -19.15 14.37
CA GLN A 155 0.20 -19.66 13.03
C GLN A 155 -0.49 -18.60 12.18
N VAL A 156 -0.18 -18.55 10.89
CA VAL A 156 -0.78 -17.61 9.95
C VAL A 156 -1.33 -18.35 8.74
N GLN A 157 -2.61 -18.15 8.45
CA GLN A 157 -3.30 -18.67 7.28
C GLN A 157 -3.82 -17.52 6.42
N TRP A 158 -3.70 -17.65 5.11
CA TRP A 158 -4.21 -16.69 4.13
C TRP A 158 -5.33 -17.33 3.33
N ASP A 159 -6.48 -16.68 3.31
CA ASP A 159 -7.58 -16.97 2.39
C ASP A 159 -7.60 -15.90 1.29
N GLY A 160 -7.23 -16.31 0.07
CA GLY A 160 -7.19 -15.42 -1.08
C GLY A 160 -8.57 -15.06 -1.64
N ALA A 161 -9.60 -15.87 -1.39
CA ALA A 161 -10.96 -15.61 -1.88
C ALA A 161 -11.62 -14.48 -1.11
N THR A 162 -11.41 -14.45 0.21
CA THR A 162 -11.95 -13.42 1.12
C THR A 162 -10.93 -12.35 1.51
N GLN A 163 -9.68 -12.47 1.05
CA GLN A 163 -8.57 -11.59 1.41
C GLN A 163 -8.37 -11.50 2.93
N THR A 164 -8.54 -12.63 3.60
CA THR A 164 -8.51 -12.72 5.07
C THR A 164 -7.21 -13.38 5.52
N VAL A 165 -6.51 -12.75 6.45
CA VAL A 165 -5.45 -13.40 7.21
C VAL A 165 -6.01 -13.85 8.56
N THR A 166 -5.89 -15.14 8.85
CA THR A 166 -6.21 -15.69 10.17
C THR A 166 -4.92 -15.97 10.93
N ILE A 167 -4.80 -15.39 12.11
CA ILE A 167 -3.71 -15.60 13.05
C ILE A 167 -4.26 -16.44 14.21
N THR A 168 -3.64 -17.59 14.44
CA THR A 168 -3.94 -18.45 15.57
C THR A 168 -2.77 -18.43 16.53
N ASP A 169 -2.98 -17.87 17.70
CA ASP A 169 -1.98 -17.74 18.75
C ASP A 169 -2.50 -18.36 20.04
N ALA A 170 -2.02 -19.56 20.34
CA ALA A 170 -2.37 -20.28 21.57
C ALA A 170 -1.88 -19.58 22.85
N ASN A 171 -0.94 -18.62 22.72
CA ASN A 171 -0.31 -17.93 23.84
C ASN A 171 -0.78 -16.47 23.98
N ALA A 172 -1.70 -16.01 23.12
CA ALA A 172 -2.32 -14.71 23.32
C ALA A 172 -3.21 -14.76 24.57
N THR A 173 -3.03 -13.80 25.47
CA THR A 173 -3.86 -13.66 26.67
C THR A 173 -5.32 -13.48 26.26
N LYS A 174 -6.23 -14.25 26.88
CA LYS A 174 -7.69 -14.17 26.64
C LYS A 174 -8.27 -12.81 27.00
#